data_AF-A0A2N6VIT7-F1
#
_entry.id   AF-A0A2N6VIT7-F1
#
_cell.length_a   1.000
_cell.length_b   1.000
_cell.length_c   1.000
_cell.angle_alpha   90.00
_cell.angle_beta   90.00
_cell.angle_gamma   90.00
#
_symmetry.space_group_name_H-M   'P 1'
#
loop_
_entity.id
_entity.type
_entity.pdbx_description
1 polymer ?
#
loop_
_entity_poly.entity_id
_entity_poly.type
_entity_poly.pdbx_seq_one_letter_code
_entity_poly.pdbx_strand_id
1 'polypeptide(L)'
;GHPTWGKIVIAGGLAGIITSWNAFLMGASRLMWALAQSGMLPAWFGKIHPTYRTPINALLFIGTLSVIAPFLGSAMLGWVVDAGSPMIVITYFLVSIAFIKLRKKEPQMERPMRVGGKGNGGIVIGVISAVLCLFLFVL
;
A
#
# COMPACT_ATOMS: atom_id res chain seq x y z
N GLY A 1 -26.19 0.44 -30.51
CA GLY A 1 -25.27 -0.38 -29.70
C GLY A 1 -26.06 -1.12 -28.63
N HIS A 2 -25.88 -2.43 -28.49
CA HIS A 2 -26.73 -3.27 -27.62
C HIS A 2 -26.51 -2.90 -26.13
N PRO A 3 -27.56 -2.51 -25.38
CA PRO A 3 -27.44 -2.04 -23.98
C PRO A 3 -26.96 -3.12 -22.99
N THR A 4 -26.95 -4.40 -23.41
CA THR A 4 -26.50 -5.54 -22.62
C THR A 4 -24.99 -5.52 -22.37
N TRP A 5 -24.20 -5.17 -23.38
CA TRP A 5 -22.73 -5.13 -23.26
C TRP A 5 -22.26 -4.06 -22.27
N GLY A 6 -22.93 -2.90 -22.23
CA GLY A 6 -22.64 -1.84 -21.27
C GLY A 6 -22.88 -2.27 -19.82
N LYS A 7 -23.97 -2.99 -19.54
CA LYS A 7 -24.28 -3.50 -18.19
C LYS A 7 -23.24 -4.52 -17.71
N ILE A 8 -22.77 -5.39 -18.60
CA ILE A 8 -21.74 -6.40 -18.28
C ILE A 8 -20.43 -5.71 -17.91
N VAL A 9 -20.02 -4.69 -18.67
CA VAL A 9 -18.79 -3.93 -18.38
C VAL A 9 -18.88 -3.21 -17.03
N ILE A 10 -20.01 -2.56 -16.74
CA ILE A 10 -20.23 -1.89 -15.44
C ILE A 10 -20.18 -2.89 -14.28
N ALA A 11 -20.84 -4.05 -14.43
CA ALA A 11 -20.82 -5.09 -13.40
C ALA A 11 -19.40 -5.63 -13.15
N GLY A 12 -18.62 -5.85 -14.22
CA GLY A 12 -17.22 -6.24 -14.13
C GLY A 12 -16.35 -5.20 -13.43
N GLY A 13 -16.53 -3.92 -13.77
CA GLY A 13 -15.83 -2.81 -13.12
C GLY A 13 -16.13 -2.72 -11.62
N LEU A 14 -17.41 -2.84 -11.24
CA LEU A 14 -17.83 -2.82 -9.84
C LEU A 14 -17.25 -3.99 -9.05
N ALA A 15 -17.28 -5.20 -9.61
CA ALA A 15 -16.68 -6.38 -8.98
C ALA A 15 -15.17 -6.22 -8.77
N GLY A 16 -14.46 -5.62 -9.73
CA GLY A 16 -13.03 -5.32 -9.64
C GLY A 16 -12.70 -4.31 -8.53
N ILE A 17 -13.49 -3.24 -8.42
CA ILE A 17 -13.32 -2.23 -7.37
C ILE A 17 -13.53 -2.85 -5.98
N ILE A 18 -14.63 -3.59 -5.80
CA ILE A 18 -14.95 -4.25 -4.52
C ILE A 18 -13.82 -5.20 -4.09
N THR A 19 -13.30 -5.99 -5.03
CA THR A 19 -12.22 -6.94 -4.75
C THR A 19 -10.93 -6.21 -4.36
N SER A 20 -10.56 -5.17 -5.10
CA SER A 20 -9.36 -4.37 -4.82
C SER A 20 -9.46 -3.69 -3.45
N TRP A 21 -10.63 -3.14 -3.12
CA TRP A 21 -10.84 -2.44 -1.85
C TRP A 21 -10.72 -3.38 -0.64
N ASN A 22 -11.26 -4.60 -0.74
CA ASN A 22 -11.10 -5.62 0.28
C ASN A 22 -9.63 -5.98 0.51
N ALA A 23 -8.85 -6.13 -0.57
CA ALA A 23 -7.41 -6.38 -0.46
C ALA A 23 -6.67 -5.23 0.22
N PHE A 24 -7.01 -3.98 -0.12
CA PHE A 24 -6.43 -2.79 0.53
C PHE A 24 -6.71 -2.73 2.03
N LEU A 25 -7.95 -2.94 2.46
CA LEU A 25 -8.32 -2.92 3.89
C LEU A 25 -7.57 -4.00 4.69
N MET A 26 -7.46 -5.21 4.14
CA MET A 26 -6.71 -6.29 4.77
C MET A 26 -5.20 -6.02 4.82
N GLY A 27 -4.63 -5.47 3.74
CA GLY A 27 -3.21 -5.13 3.67
C GLY A 27 -2.83 -4.01 4.63
N ALA A 28 -3.57 -2.91 4.61
CA ALA A 28 -3.31 -1.74 5.43
C ALA A 28 -3.47 -2.02 6.93
N SER A 29 -4.48 -2.80 7.32
CA SER A 29 -4.68 -3.17 8.73
C SER A 29 -3.54 -4.05 9.28
N ARG A 30 -2.99 -4.97 8.47
CA ARG A 30 -1.81 -5.76 8.85
C ARG A 30 -0.52 -4.96 8.89
N LEU A 31 -0.35 -4.01 7.97
CA LEU A 31 0.78 -3.07 8.00
C LEU A 31 0.76 -2.25 9.30
N MET A 32 -0.41 -1.70 9.64
CA MET A 32 -0.61 -0.94 10.88
C MET A 32 -0.37 -1.79 12.12
N TRP A 33 -0.81 -3.04 12.11
CA TRP A 33 -0.51 -4.00 13.18
C TRP A 33 1.00 -4.26 13.33
N ALA A 34 1.73 -4.48 12.24
CA ALA A 34 3.18 -4.68 12.26
C ALA A 34 3.92 -3.45 12.81
N LEU A 35 3.47 -2.24 12.47
CA LEU A 35 3.99 -0.98 13.00
C LEU A 35 3.67 -0.81 14.50
N ALA A 36 2.52 -1.27 14.97
CA ALA A 36 2.20 -1.27 16.39
C ALA A 36 3.07 -2.26 17.18
N GLN A 37 3.37 -3.43 16.59
CA GLN A 37 4.23 -4.43 17.19
C GLN A 37 5.70 -3.97 17.31
N SER A 38 6.17 -3.11 16.40
CA SER A 38 7.49 -2.48 16.48
C SER A 38 7.53 -1.25 17.41
N GLY A 39 6.42 -0.92 18.09
CA GLY A 39 6.30 0.22 19.00
C GLY A 39 6.19 1.58 18.29
N MET A 40 6.01 1.61 16.96
CA MET A 40 5.86 2.85 16.19
C MET A 40 4.44 3.43 16.27
N LEU A 41 3.45 2.62 16.63
CA LEU A 41 2.05 3.03 16.82
C LEU A 41 1.55 2.64 18.22
N PRO A 42 0.49 3.29 18.74
CA PRO A 42 -0.12 2.93 20.01
C PRO A 42 -0.48 1.43 20.06
N ALA A 43 -0.24 0.79 21.20
CA ALA A 43 -0.49 -0.64 21.42
C ALA A 43 -1.94 -1.05 21.13
N TRP A 44 -2.88 -0.10 21.13
CA TRP A 44 -4.27 -0.32 20.74
C TRP A 44 -4.43 -0.88 19.32
N PHE A 45 -3.60 -0.47 18.36
CA PHE A 45 -3.62 -1.01 16.99
C PHE A 45 -3.00 -2.41 16.88
N GLY A 46 -2.22 -2.81 17.89
CA GLY A 46 -1.59 -4.14 17.98
C GLY A 46 -2.55 -5.24 18.45
N LYS A 47 -3.75 -4.89 18.93
CA LYS A 47 -4.71 -5.86 19.49
C LYS A 47 -5.34 -6.71 18.39
N ILE A 48 -5.09 -8.01 18.45
CA ILE A 48 -5.62 -9.02 17.52
C ILE A 48 -6.85 -9.71 18.11
N HIS A 49 -7.84 -10.03 17.26
CA HIS A 49 -8.97 -10.86 17.65
C HIS A 49 -8.55 -12.32 17.91
N PRO A 50 -8.95 -12.93 19.05
CA PRO A 50 -8.48 -14.25 19.47
C PRO A 50 -8.82 -15.37 18.48
N THR A 51 -10.00 -15.32 17.85
CA THR A 51 -10.47 -16.40 16.95
C THR A 51 -10.06 -16.21 15.49
N TYR A 52 -10.08 -14.97 14.99
CA TYR A 52 -9.89 -14.66 13.57
C TYR A 52 -8.48 -14.19 13.24
N ARG A 53 -7.66 -13.93 14.27
CA ARG A 53 -6.30 -13.39 14.16
C ARG A 53 -6.21 -12.12 13.30
N THR A 54 -7.29 -11.35 13.26
CA THR A 54 -7.37 -10.08 12.53
C THR A 54 -7.17 -8.90 13.48
N PRO A 55 -6.41 -7.87 13.08
CA PRO A 55 -6.26 -6.64 13.86
C PRO A 55 -7.54 -5.78 13.71
N ILE A 56 -8.57 -6.10 14.50
CA ILE A 56 -9.90 -5.47 14.40
C ILE A 56 -9.83 -3.95 14.60
N ASN A 57 -9.03 -3.47 15.55
CA ASN A 57 -8.95 -2.04 15.84
C ASN A 57 -8.38 -1.26 14.64
N ALA A 58 -7.32 -1.77 14.02
CA ALA A 58 -6.76 -1.19 12.80
C ALA A 58 -7.76 -1.26 11.62
N LEU A 59 -8.45 -2.39 11.46
CA LEU A 59 -9.45 -2.56 10.41
C LEU A 59 -10.64 -1.61 10.57
N LEU A 60 -11.19 -1.50 11.77
CA LEU A 60 -12.30 -0.59 12.07
C LEU A 60 -11.89 0.87 11.88
N PHE A 61 -10.67 1.24 12.29
CA PHE A 61 -10.17 2.60 12.10
C PHE A 61 -10.08 2.96 10.61
N ILE A 62 -9.38 2.14 9.81
CA ILE A 62 -9.21 2.38 8.37
C ILE A 62 -10.56 2.29 7.64
N GLY A 63 -11.39 1.30 7.98
CA GLY A 63 -12.71 1.12 7.40
C GLY A 63 -13.64 2.30 7.69
N THR A 64 -13.66 2.79 8.94
CA THR A 64 -14.49 3.94 9.33
C THR A 64 -14.04 5.20 8.59
N LEU A 65 -12.73 5.46 8.50
CA LEU A 65 -12.21 6.57 7.70
C LEU A 65 -12.58 6.45 6.22
N SER A 66 -12.51 5.24 5.66
CA SER A 66 -12.87 4.97 4.26
C SER A 66 -14.35 5.20 3.99
N VAL A 67 -15.23 4.88 4.94
CA VAL A 67 -16.67 5.11 4.83
C VAL A 67 -17.02 6.58 5.02
N ILE A 68 -16.32 7.31 5.89
CA ILE A 68 -16.56 8.74 6.12
C ILE A 68 -16.06 9.59 4.94
N ALA A 69 -14.95 9.20 4.30
CA ALA A 69 -14.31 10.00 3.25
C ALA A 69 -15.25 10.44 2.10
N PRO A 70 -16.17 9.60 1.59
CA PRO A 70 -17.15 10.03 0.57
C PRO A 70 -18.13 11.12 1.02
N PHE A 71 -18.48 11.19 2.31
CA PHE A 71 -19.44 12.15 2.84
C PHE A 71 -18.89 13.59 2.92
N LEU A 72 -17.58 13.74 2.74
CA LEU A 72 -16.87 15.01 2.78
C LEU A 72 -17.04 15.85 1.50
N GLY A 73 -17.69 15.30 0.47
CA GLY A 73 -17.98 15.98 -0.79
C GLY A 73 -16.92 15.76 -1.87
N SER A 74 -17.33 15.86 -3.14
CA SER A 74 -16.49 15.59 -4.31
C SER A 74 -15.29 16.54 -4.43
N ALA A 75 -15.46 17.81 -4.03
CA ALA A 75 -14.38 18.79 -4.04
C ALA A 75 -13.25 18.42 -3.06
N MET A 76 -13.60 17.97 -1.85
CA MET A 76 -12.60 17.53 -0.86
C MET A 76 -11.93 16.23 -1.29
N LEU A 77 -12.69 15.28 -1.85
CA LEU A 77 -12.14 14.04 -2.42
C LEU A 77 -11.11 14.31 -3.52
N GLY A 78 -11.40 15.23 -4.44
CA GLY A 78 -10.48 15.64 -5.49
C GLY A 78 -9.16 16.13 -4.90
N TRP A 79 -9.22 17.10 -3.98
CA TRP A 79 -8.03 17.62 -3.31
C TRP A 79 -7.23 16.54 -2.55
N VAL A 80 -7.90 15.62 -1.86
CA VAL A 80 -7.23 14.51 -1.15
C VAL A 80 -6.52 13.57 -2.13
N VAL A 81 -7.12 13.27 -3.28
CA VAL A 81 -6.49 12.43 -4.32
C VAL A 81 -5.31 13.16 -4.97
N ASP A 82 -5.47 14.45 -5.28
CA ASP A 82 -4.43 15.26 -5.89
C ASP A 82 -3.23 15.43 -4.95
N ALA A 83 -3.46 15.62 -3.65
CA ALA A 83 -2.41 15.68 -2.63
C ALA A 83 -1.82 14.30 -2.29
N GLY A 84 -2.63 13.24 -2.33
CA GLY A 84 -2.21 11.88 -1.96
C GLY A 84 -1.38 11.18 -3.04
N SER A 85 -1.66 11.44 -4.32
CA SER A 85 -0.95 10.85 -5.45
C SER A 85 0.58 11.06 -5.39
N PRO A 86 1.13 12.28 -5.19
CA PRO A 86 2.57 12.47 -5.04
C PRO A 86 3.12 11.82 -3.77
N MET A 87 2.34 11.72 -2.69
CA MET A 87 2.75 11.08 -1.45
C MET A 87 3.04 9.58 -1.64
N ILE A 88 2.25 8.90 -2.48
CA ILE A 88 2.48 7.49 -2.84
C ILE A 88 3.81 7.33 -3.60
N VAL A 89 4.08 8.22 -4.56
CA VAL A 89 5.34 8.20 -5.34
C VAL A 89 6.54 8.42 -4.42
N ILE A 90 6.47 9.39 -3.52
CA ILE A 90 7.52 9.64 -2.51
C ILE A 90 7.73 8.40 -1.62
N THR A 91 6.65 7.75 -1.21
CA THR A 91 6.73 6.52 -0.39
C THR A 91 7.44 5.40 -1.14
N TYR A 92 7.11 5.17 -2.42
CA TYR A 92 7.80 4.17 -3.24
C TYR A 92 9.27 4.51 -3.46
N PHE A 93 9.59 5.79 -3.65
CA PHE A 93 10.97 6.24 -3.74
C PHE A 93 11.76 5.95 -2.45
N LEU A 94 11.18 6.24 -1.28
CA LEU A 94 11.78 5.92 0.01
C LEU A 94 11.96 4.41 0.22
N VAL A 95 10.98 3.59 -0.19
CA VAL A 95 11.08 2.12 -0.15
C VAL A 95 12.25 1.62 -1.01
N SER A 96 12.43 2.18 -2.21
CA SER A 96 13.54 1.82 -3.10
C SER A 96 14.91 2.20 -2.50
N ILE A 97 15.01 3.37 -1.87
CA ILE A 97 16.23 3.75 -1.13
C ILE A 97 16.46 2.83 0.07
N ALA A 98 15.43 2.55 0.86
CA ALA A 98 15.51 1.67 2.01
C ALA A 98 15.98 0.27 1.60
N PHE A 99 15.51 -0.25 0.47
CA PHE A 99 15.95 -1.52 -0.09
C PHE A 99 17.45 -1.53 -0.42
N ILE A 100 17.96 -0.49 -1.10
CA ILE A 100 19.40 -0.36 -1.41
C ILE A 100 20.23 -0.25 -0.12
N LYS A 101 19.76 0.57 0.84
CA LYS A 101 20.44 0.78 2.12
C LYS A 101 20.51 -0.49 2.94
N LEU A 102 19.41 -1.25 3.02
CA LEU A 102 19.35 -2.53 3.74
C LEU A 102 20.29 -3.55 3.12
N ARG A 103 20.41 -3.57 1.78
CA ARG A 103 21.33 -4.46 1.07
C ARG A 103 22.80 -4.19 1.41
N LYS A 104 23.17 -2.92 1.62
CA LYS A 104 24.54 -2.50 2.00
C LYS A 104 24.81 -2.63 3.51
N LYS A 105 23.84 -2.27 4.35
CA LYS A 105 24.01 -2.22 5.81
C LYS A 105 24.01 -3.61 6.45
N GLU A 106 23.14 -4.51 5.98
CA GLU A 106 22.99 -5.85 6.56
C GLU A 106 23.09 -6.93 5.48
N PRO A 107 24.32 -7.19 4.98
CA PRO A 107 24.54 -8.17 3.92
C PRO A 107 24.37 -9.63 4.37
N GLN A 108 24.57 -9.92 5.67
CA GLN A 108 24.52 -11.28 6.22
C GLN A 108 23.13 -11.74 6.70
N MET A 109 22.12 -10.86 6.65
CA MET A 109 20.74 -11.25 6.99
C MET A 109 20.27 -12.41 6.10
N GLU A 110 19.60 -13.39 6.71
CA GLU A 110 19.00 -14.51 5.98
C GLU A 110 17.89 -13.98 5.07
N ARG A 111 18.02 -14.18 3.75
CA ARG A 111 17.09 -13.66 2.74
C ARG A 111 16.44 -14.84 2.04
N PRO A 112 15.19 -15.20 2.40
CA PRO A 112 14.47 -16.33 1.79
C PRO A 112 14.35 -16.20 0.26
N MET A 113 14.24 -14.97 -0.24
CA MET A 113 14.27 -14.65 -1.67
C MET A 113 15.28 -13.52 -1.94
N ARG A 114 16.27 -13.78 -2.80
CA ARG A 114 17.28 -12.78 -3.22
C ARG A 114 16.97 -12.23 -4.61
N VAL A 115 16.34 -11.06 -4.64
CA VAL A 115 16.06 -10.33 -5.89
C VAL A 115 17.39 -9.92 -6.56
N GLY A 116 17.57 -10.34 -7.82
CA GLY A 116 18.77 -10.08 -8.63
C GLY A 116 20.01 -10.91 -8.24
N GLY A 117 19.83 -12.06 -7.58
CA GLY A 117 20.90 -13.02 -7.29
C GLY A 117 21.91 -12.58 -6.21
N LYS A 118 23.03 -13.32 -6.10
CA LYS A 118 24.12 -13.07 -5.13
C LYS A 118 24.97 -11.81 -5.45
N GLY A 119 24.92 -11.31 -6.69
CA GLY A 119 25.72 -10.17 -7.16
C GLY A 119 25.06 -8.79 -6.98
N ASN A 120 25.44 -7.82 -7.82
CA ASN A 120 24.93 -6.45 -7.77
C ASN A 120 23.53 -6.27 -8.40
N GLY A 121 22.91 -7.32 -8.95
CA GLY A 121 21.67 -7.24 -9.72
C GLY A 121 20.51 -6.58 -8.97
N GLY A 122 20.33 -6.84 -7.68
CA GLY A 122 19.26 -6.15 -6.95
C GLY A 122 19.57 -4.70 -6.59
N ILE A 123 20.84 -4.26 -6.55
CA ILE A 123 21.15 -2.84 -6.44
C ILE A 123 20.72 -2.13 -7.74
N VAL A 124 20.99 -2.74 -8.90
CA VAL A 124 20.56 -2.22 -10.20
C VAL A 124 19.03 -2.09 -10.26
N ILE A 125 18.29 -3.12 -9.85
CA ILE A 125 16.82 -3.08 -9.79
C ILE A 125 16.33 -1.96 -8.86
N GLY A 126 16.96 -1.80 -7.68
CA GLY A 126 16.62 -0.73 -6.74
C GLY A 126 16.87 0.67 -7.32
N VAL A 127 18.00 0.86 -8.02
CA VAL A 127 18.35 2.14 -8.66
C VAL A 127 17.39 2.44 -9.81
N ILE A 128 17.08 1.45 -10.66
CA ILE A 128 16.09 1.60 -11.75
C ILE A 128 14.73 2.02 -11.16
N SER A 129 14.27 1.36 -10.10
CA SER A 129 13.02 1.72 -9.43
C SER A 129 13.05 3.13 -8.87
N ALA A 130 14.15 3.55 -8.23
CA ALA A 130 14.29 4.90 -7.70
C ALA A 130 14.28 5.95 -8.82
N VAL A 131 14.97 5.71 -9.93
CA VAL A 131 14.98 6.59 -11.11
C VAL A 131 13.59 6.68 -11.74
N LEU A 132 12.89 5.55 -11.87
CA LEU A 132 11.51 5.54 -12.39
C LEU A 132 10.54 6.31 -11.48
N CYS A 133 10.64 6.15 -10.16
CA CYS A 133 9.81 6.93 -9.23
C CYS A 133 10.11 8.43 -9.32
N LEU A 134 11.38 8.81 -9.49
CA LEU A 134 11.78 10.20 -9.64
C LEU A 134 11.31 10.79 -10.98
N PHE A 135 11.38 10.02 -12.06
CA PHE A 135 10.79 10.39 -13.35
C PHE A 135 9.28 10.60 -13.26
N LEU A 136 8.56 9.67 -12.62
CA LEU A 136 7.10 9.77 -12.40
C LEU A 136 6.70 10.92 -11.48
N PHE A 137 7.60 11.39 -10.60
CA PHE A 137 7.33 12.53 -9.74
C PHE A 137 7.48 13.87 -10.47
N VAL A 138 8.33 13.93 -11.50
CA VAL A 138 8.61 15.13 -12.28
C VAL A 138 7.61 15.32 -13.43
N LEU A 139 7.03 14.23 -13.94
CA LEU A 139 5.99 14.22 -14.97
C LEU A 139 4.63 14.60 -14.39
#